data_AF-A0A841U2A6-F1
#
_entry.id   AF-A0A841U2A6-F1
#
_cell.length_a   1.000
_cell.length_b   1.000
_cell.length_c   1.000
_cell.angle_alpha   90.00
_cell.angle_beta   90.00
_cell.angle_gamma   90.00
#
_symmetry.space_group_name_H-M   'P 1'
#
loop_
_entity.id
_entity.type
_entity.pdbx_description
1 polymer ?
#
loop_
_entity_poly.entity_id
_entity_poly.type
_entity_poly.pdbx_seq_one_letter_code
_entity_poly.pdbx_strand_id
1 'polypeptide(L)'
;MASHSRAITLTSSQKMMIFVLSMSLYGLSNMFTELIPEFRIGPVELSVEYFAFIPLTLCMLFSPLHAAVGAALGEVIFGELMLGQFGGLGELEKFLTFSFAMYVAGRMVRDPLNRVQVGVAAIAGVIIHQACSSLIDIGKVWVGVDDFDTIPGLAESVVVVEGFSFLNDVLFSGILFALLPTAYLVPRLYGKIEPLLGIRPRGKAAYEAGGVSAKIVATGILLAVVSFGAAALSKTDWNFAEWDSGFEDRFGTGAIWISIAAAALVALVVLAFFRMRKNRGPQAEAPGESPYV
;
A
#
# COMPACT_ATOMS: atom_id res chain seq x y z
N MET A 1 38.23 20.02 -5.59
CA MET A 1 36.88 20.10 -6.16
C MET A 1 35.93 19.28 -5.31
N ALA A 2 35.23 19.91 -4.37
CA ALA A 2 34.24 19.24 -3.54
C ALA A 2 32.95 19.04 -4.35
N SER A 3 32.65 17.79 -4.69
CA SER A 3 31.37 17.40 -5.27
C SER A 3 30.28 17.57 -4.21
N HIS A 4 29.61 18.73 -4.19
CA HIS A 4 28.36 18.89 -3.47
C HIS A 4 27.35 17.91 -4.07
N SER A 5 27.09 16.84 -3.34
CA SER A 5 26.10 15.82 -3.68
C SER A 5 24.71 16.47 -3.61
N ARG A 6 24.25 17.09 -4.70
CA ARG A 6 22.91 17.66 -4.78
C ARG A 6 21.89 16.53 -4.64
N ALA A 7 21.08 16.58 -3.59
CA ALA A 7 19.88 15.77 -3.49
C ALA A 7 19.06 15.99 -4.77
N ILE A 8 18.72 14.91 -5.46
CA ILE A 8 17.91 15.00 -6.67
C ILE A 8 16.51 15.46 -6.25
N THR A 9 16.01 16.53 -6.85
CA THR A 9 14.67 17.06 -6.55
C THR A 9 13.68 16.61 -7.62
N LEU A 10 12.68 15.82 -7.24
CA LEU A 10 11.59 15.40 -8.15
C LEU A 10 10.60 16.54 -8.37
N THR A 11 10.09 16.64 -9.60
CA THR A 11 8.93 17.50 -9.90
C THR A 11 7.65 16.92 -9.27
N SER A 12 6.62 17.76 -9.12
CA SER A 12 5.31 17.31 -8.61
C SER A 12 4.71 16.20 -9.48
N SER A 13 4.80 16.34 -10.81
CA SER A 13 4.34 15.31 -11.75
C SER A 13 5.07 13.97 -11.57
N GLN A 14 6.39 13.98 -11.37
CA GLN A 14 7.16 12.75 -11.12
C GLN A 14 6.76 12.06 -9.81
N LYS A 15 6.52 12.83 -8.76
CA LYS A 15 6.02 12.31 -7.48
C LYS A 15 4.66 11.62 -7.65
N MET A 16 3.75 12.28 -8.38
CA MET A 16 2.43 11.71 -8.70
C MET A 16 2.54 10.44 -9.55
N MET A 17 3.44 10.41 -10.54
CA MET A 17 3.65 9.20 -11.35
C MET A 17 4.15 8.02 -10.52
N ILE A 18 5.12 8.23 -9.63
CA ILE A 18 5.61 7.17 -8.72
C ILE A 18 4.47 6.67 -7.82
N PHE A 19 3.70 7.60 -7.26
CA PHE A 19 2.57 7.28 -6.41
C PHE A 19 1.53 6.43 -7.13
N VAL A 20 1.07 6.87 -8.31
CA VAL A 20 0.05 6.15 -9.10
C VAL A 20 0.58 4.80 -9.58
N LEU A 21 1.84 4.73 -10.02
CA LEU A 21 2.47 3.47 -10.43
C LEU A 21 2.50 2.47 -9.26
N SER A 22 2.90 2.93 -8.07
CA SER A 22 2.97 2.07 -6.89
C SER A 22 1.60 1.60 -6.43
N MET A 23 0.64 2.53 -6.38
CA MET A 23 -0.76 2.25 -6.07
C MET A 23 -1.36 1.19 -6.99
N SER A 24 -1.23 1.38 -8.30
CA SER A 24 -1.81 0.46 -9.28
C SER A 24 -1.11 -0.90 -9.29
N LEU A 25 0.22 -0.94 -9.27
CA LEU A 25 0.95 -2.20 -9.37
C LEU A 25 0.77 -3.07 -8.13
N TYR A 26 0.84 -2.48 -6.93
CA TYR A 26 0.67 -3.25 -5.70
C TYR A 26 -0.80 -3.57 -5.43
N GLY A 27 -1.72 -2.62 -5.68
CA GLY A 27 -3.16 -2.88 -5.54
C GLY A 27 -3.63 -4.03 -6.43
N LEU A 28 -3.24 -4.06 -7.71
CA LEU A 28 -3.54 -5.18 -8.60
C LEU A 28 -2.91 -6.49 -8.10
N SER A 29 -1.69 -6.43 -7.58
CA SER A 29 -1.03 -7.62 -7.05
C SER A 29 -1.76 -8.21 -5.85
N ASN A 30 -2.39 -7.38 -5.02
CA ASN A 30 -3.15 -7.84 -3.87
C ASN A 30 -4.41 -8.61 -4.30
N MET A 31 -5.08 -8.14 -5.35
CA MET A 31 -6.19 -8.91 -5.94
C MET A 31 -5.77 -10.29 -6.44
N PHE A 32 -4.50 -10.46 -6.84
CA PHE A 32 -4.00 -11.78 -7.24
C PHE A 32 -3.61 -12.64 -6.04
N THR A 33 -3.02 -12.07 -4.97
CA THR A 33 -2.64 -12.85 -3.78
C THR A 33 -3.85 -13.39 -3.05
N GLU A 34 -4.96 -12.65 -3.01
CA GLU A 34 -6.25 -13.07 -2.45
C GLU A 34 -6.86 -14.28 -3.18
N LEU A 35 -6.43 -14.57 -4.41
CA LEU A 35 -6.85 -15.76 -5.16
C LEU A 35 -5.98 -16.99 -4.88
N ILE A 36 -4.85 -16.83 -4.18
CA ILE A 36 -3.92 -17.92 -3.90
C ILE A 36 -4.45 -18.69 -2.68
N PRO A 37 -4.64 -20.02 -2.78
CA PRO A 37 -5.13 -20.81 -1.66
C PRO A 37 -4.07 -20.93 -0.56
N GLU A 38 -4.54 -20.99 0.69
CA GLU A 38 -3.71 -21.26 1.86
C GLU A 38 -3.39 -22.76 1.97
N PHE A 39 -2.13 -23.08 2.22
CA PHE A 39 -1.69 -24.46 2.41
C PHE A 39 -1.46 -24.75 3.90
N ARG A 40 -2.29 -25.61 4.49
CA ARG A 40 -2.11 -26.05 5.89
C ARG A 40 -1.23 -27.28 5.93
N ILE A 41 -0.06 -27.17 6.57
CA ILE A 41 0.85 -28.30 6.83
C ILE A 41 0.99 -28.46 8.34
N GLY A 42 0.12 -29.28 8.93
CA GLY A 42 0.09 -29.49 10.39
C GLY A 42 -0.33 -28.21 11.14
N PRO A 43 0.38 -27.78 12.20
CA PRO A 43 0.08 -26.55 12.92
C PRO A 43 0.57 -25.28 12.21
N VAL A 44 1.22 -25.41 11.04
CA VAL A 44 1.75 -24.28 10.26
C VAL A 44 0.81 -24.00 9.10
N GLU A 45 0.31 -22.77 9.03
CA GLU A 45 -0.44 -22.25 7.90
C GLU A 45 0.54 -21.50 6.99
N LEU A 46 0.73 -22.02 5.77
CA LEU A 46 1.53 -21.38 4.73
C LEU A 46 0.57 -20.59 3.83
N SER A 47 0.33 -19.34 4.21
CA SER A 47 -0.38 -18.36 3.40
C SER A 47 0.61 -17.42 2.71
N VAL A 48 0.19 -16.87 1.58
CA VAL A 48 0.92 -15.76 0.94
C VAL A 48 0.29 -14.49 1.48
N GLU A 49 0.90 -13.91 2.50
CA GLU A 49 0.36 -12.71 3.16
C GLU A 49 0.22 -11.55 2.15
N TYR A 50 1.31 -11.20 1.47
CA TYR A 50 1.30 -10.20 0.40
C TYR A 50 2.58 -10.28 -0.44
N PHE A 51 2.53 -9.73 -1.66
CA PHE A 51 3.69 -9.60 -2.54
C PHE A 51 4.55 -8.37 -2.21
N ALA A 52 5.19 -8.41 -1.03
CA ALA A 52 6.05 -7.36 -0.49
C ALA A 52 7.14 -6.88 -1.47
N PHE A 53 7.63 -7.76 -2.35
CA PHE A 53 8.70 -7.41 -3.28
C PHE A 53 8.35 -6.27 -4.24
N ILE A 54 7.07 -6.09 -4.58
CA ILE A 54 6.61 -5.04 -5.50
C ILE A 54 6.84 -3.65 -4.88
N PRO A 55 6.22 -3.31 -3.74
CA PRO A 55 6.41 -2.03 -3.09
C PRO A 55 7.84 -1.83 -2.61
N LEU A 56 8.52 -2.87 -2.12
CA LEU A 56 9.94 -2.79 -1.75
C LEU A 56 10.80 -2.38 -2.94
N THR A 57 10.61 -3.01 -4.10
CA THR A 57 11.35 -2.68 -5.33
C THR A 57 11.13 -1.23 -5.73
N LEU A 58 9.88 -0.75 -5.70
CA LEU A 58 9.57 0.63 -6.04
C LEU A 58 10.15 1.62 -5.02
N CYS A 59 10.09 1.32 -3.72
CA CYS A 59 10.67 2.16 -2.67
C CYS A 59 12.20 2.24 -2.75
N MET A 60 12.86 1.16 -3.20
CA MET A 60 14.31 1.11 -3.35
C MET A 60 14.82 1.81 -4.61
N LEU A 61 14.01 1.84 -5.68
CA LEU A 61 14.38 2.45 -6.96
C LEU A 61 13.92 3.91 -7.10
N PHE A 62 12.74 4.25 -6.55
CA PHE A 62 12.14 5.57 -6.64
C PHE A 62 12.22 6.34 -5.31
N SER A 63 11.38 7.37 -5.14
CA SER A 63 11.19 8.08 -3.87
C SER A 63 10.46 7.17 -2.88
N PRO A 64 11.10 6.79 -1.74
CA PRO A 64 10.52 5.84 -0.79
C PRO A 64 9.15 6.26 -0.27
N LEU A 65 8.97 7.54 0.07
CA LEU A 65 7.73 8.04 0.66
C LEU A 65 6.53 7.89 -0.29
N HIS A 66 6.68 8.39 -1.53
CA HIS A 66 5.60 8.37 -2.51
C HIS A 66 5.26 6.95 -2.96
N ALA A 67 6.27 6.09 -3.08
CA ALA A 67 6.07 4.68 -3.41
C ALA A 67 5.37 3.93 -2.26
N ALA A 68 5.79 4.12 -1.02
CA ALA A 68 5.21 3.44 0.14
C ALA A 68 3.75 3.83 0.38
N VAL A 69 3.46 5.13 0.41
CA VAL A 69 2.08 5.65 0.59
C VAL A 69 1.21 5.25 -0.61
N GLY A 70 1.76 5.30 -1.83
CA GLY A 70 1.05 4.85 -3.02
C GLY A 70 0.67 3.37 -2.92
N ALA A 71 1.60 2.51 -2.53
CA ALA A 71 1.34 1.08 -2.33
C ALA A 71 0.26 0.86 -1.27
N ALA A 72 0.41 1.43 -0.07
CA ALA A 72 -0.59 1.29 0.99
C ALA A 72 -1.99 1.74 0.54
N LEU A 73 -2.09 2.83 -0.21
CA LEU A 73 -3.38 3.25 -0.79
C LEU A 73 -3.91 2.25 -1.83
N GLY A 74 -3.02 1.68 -2.63
CA GLY A 74 -3.35 0.62 -3.59
C GLY A 74 -3.97 -0.59 -2.91
N GLU A 75 -3.41 -1.02 -1.79
CA GLU A 75 -3.96 -2.10 -0.97
C GLU A 75 -5.36 -1.76 -0.44
N VAL A 76 -5.53 -0.57 0.14
CA VAL A 76 -6.85 -0.12 0.63
C VAL A 76 -7.90 -0.08 -0.48
N ILE A 77 -7.55 0.37 -1.69
CA ILE A 77 -8.52 0.50 -2.78
C ILE A 77 -8.81 -0.85 -3.44
N PHE A 78 -7.78 -1.62 -3.80
CA PHE A 78 -7.94 -2.82 -4.61
C PHE A 78 -8.05 -4.10 -3.78
N GLY A 79 -7.37 -4.15 -2.63
CA GLY A 79 -7.42 -5.26 -1.68
C GLY A 79 -8.63 -5.20 -0.76
N GLU A 80 -9.00 -4.01 -0.28
CA GLU A 80 -10.07 -3.90 0.72
C GLU A 80 -11.40 -3.45 0.09
N LEU A 81 -11.41 -2.24 -0.49
CA LEU A 81 -12.64 -1.61 -1.00
C LEU A 81 -13.27 -2.37 -2.18
N MET A 82 -12.47 -2.79 -3.15
CA MET A 82 -12.98 -3.52 -4.32
C MET A 82 -13.45 -4.94 -4.01
N LEU A 83 -12.87 -5.59 -2.99
CA LEU A 83 -13.30 -6.91 -2.54
C LEU A 83 -14.49 -6.84 -1.55
N GLY A 84 -14.90 -5.63 -1.15
CA GLY A 84 -16.05 -5.41 -0.28
C GLY A 84 -15.80 -5.71 1.19
N GLN A 85 -14.53 -5.84 1.60
CA GLN A 85 -14.10 -6.17 2.96
C GLN A 85 -13.55 -4.97 3.74
N PHE A 86 -13.69 -3.75 3.19
CA PHE A 86 -13.17 -2.53 3.78
C PHE A 86 -13.71 -2.24 5.18
N GLY A 87 -12.86 -2.37 6.19
CA GLY A 87 -13.16 -2.16 7.62
C GLY A 87 -13.14 -0.71 8.11
N GLY A 88 -13.17 0.29 7.22
CA GLY A 88 -13.24 1.70 7.61
C GLY A 88 -11.96 2.20 8.29
N LEU A 89 -12.09 2.70 9.53
CA LEU A 89 -10.95 3.22 10.30
C LEU A 89 -9.96 2.13 10.73
N GLY A 90 -10.39 0.86 10.78
CA GLY A 90 -9.51 -0.26 11.08
C GLY A 90 -8.42 -0.45 10.03
N GLU A 91 -8.72 -0.13 8.77
CA GLU A 91 -7.74 -0.20 7.67
C GLU A 91 -6.64 0.86 7.76
N LEU A 92 -6.85 1.91 8.58
CA LEU A 92 -5.82 2.93 8.80
C LEU A 92 -4.61 2.34 9.54
N GLU A 93 -4.83 1.31 10.36
CA GLU A 93 -3.75 0.56 11.02
C GLU A 93 -2.78 0.01 9.97
N LYS A 94 -3.28 -0.88 9.09
CA LYS A 94 -2.52 -1.49 7.99
C LYS A 94 -1.88 -0.43 7.11
N PHE A 95 -2.64 0.59 6.72
CA PHE A 95 -2.14 1.67 5.86
C PHE A 95 -0.89 2.36 6.44
N LEU A 96 -0.93 2.71 7.73
CA LEU A 96 0.15 3.46 8.37
C LEU A 96 1.37 2.58 8.68
N THR A 97 1.17 1.38 9.24
CA THR A 97 2.26 0.45 9.57
C THR A 97 2.98 0.00 8.30
N PHE A 98 2.23 -0.35 7.26
CA PHE A 98 2.76 -0.75 5.96
C PHE A 98 3.52 0.38 5.28
N SER A 99 2.92 1.57 5.16
CA SER A 99 3.57 2.75 4.59
C SER A 99 4.89 3.06 5.30
N PHE A 100 4.90 3.00 6.63
CA PHE A 100 6.09 3.28 7.41
C PHE A 100 7.19 2.24 7.17
N ALA A 101 6.85 0.95 7.23
CA ALA A 101 7.80 -0.13 7.05
C ALA A 101 8.47 -0.09 5.67
N MET A 102 7.68 0.08 4.60
CA MET A 102 8.18 0.18 3.23
C MET A 102 9.03 1.44 3.01
N TYR A 103 8.63 2.56 3.62
CA TYR A 103 9.43 3.79 3.61
C TYR A 103 10.81 3.57 4.24
N VAL A 104 10.87 2.95 5.41
CA VAL A 104 12.13 2.66 6.12
C VAL A 104 12.99 1.71 5.29
N ALA A 105 12.43 0.63 4.75
CA ALA A 105 13.16 -0.31 3.90
C ALA A 105 13.75 0.39 2.65
N GLY A 106 12.97 1.22 1.97
CA GLY A 106 13.44 2.00 0.82
C GLY A 106 14.56 2.99 1.16
N ARG A 107 14.59 3.50 2.40
CA ARG A 107 15.63 4.42 2.92
C ARG A 107 16.94 3.70 3.26
N MET A 108 16.86 2.42 3.66
CA MET A 108 18.03 1.61 4.00
C MET A 108 18.92 1.29 2.79
N VAL A 109 18.37 1.31 1.57
CA VAL A 109 19.11 1.04 0.33
C VAL A 109 19.72 2.33 -0.24
N ARG A 110 21.06 2.37 -0.23
CA ARG A 110 21.86 3.45 -0.83
C ARG A 110 22.34 3.09 -2.22
N ASP A 111 22.70 1.83 -2.43
CA ASP A 111 23.14 1.31 -3.72
C ASP A 111 22.22 0.16 -4.16
N PRO A 112 21.30 0.41 -5.12
CA PRO A 112 20.39 -0.61 -5.64
C PRO A 112 21.10 -1.81 -6.31
N LEU A 113 22.37 -1.67 -6.68
CA LEU A 113 23.16 -2.77 -7.25
C LEU A 113 23.76 -3.69 -6.17
N ASN A 114 23.84 -3.24 -4.92
CA ASN A 114 24.33 -4.05 -3.81
C ASN A 114 23.25 -5.01 -3.30
N ARG A 115 23.28 -6.26 -3.80
CA ARG A 115 22.31 -7.31 -3.45
C ARG A 115 22.21 -7.60 -1.95
N VAL A 116 23.32 -7.50 -1.21
CA VAL A 116 23.31 -7.73 0.24
C VAL A 116 22.55 -6.62 0.95
N GLN A 117 22.81 -5.36 0.57
CA GLN A 117 22.09 -4.22 1.13
C GLN A 117 20.59 -4.28 0.81
N VAL A 118 20.25 -4.63 -0.43
CA VAL A 118 18.86 -4.82 -0.87
C VAL A 118 18.17 -5.94 -0.07
N GLY A 119 18.82 -7.10 0.08
CA GLY A 119 18.27 -8.21 0.85
C GLY A 119 18.06 -7.89 2.33
N VAL A 120 19.05 -7.25 2.97
CA VAL A 120 18.92 -6.80 4.37
C VAL A 120 17.79 -5.80 4.53
N ALA A 121 17.66 -4.83 3.61
CA ALA A 121 16.58 -3.86 3.65
C ALA A 121 15.20 -4.48 3.41
N ALA A 122 15.10 -5.48 2.53
CA ALA A 122 13.85 -6.19 2.26
C ALA A 122 13.35 -6.93 3.51
N ILE A 123 14.20 -7.71 4.17
CA ILE A 123 13.84 -8.41 5.42
C ILE A 123 13.57 -7.43 6.55
N ALA A 124 14.37 -6.37 6.69
CA ALA A 124 14.12 -5.36 7.70
C ALA A 124 12.75 -4.68 7.51
N GLY A 125 12.34 -4.41 6.26
CA GLY A 125 11.01 -3.90 5.96
C GLY A 125 9.90 -4.83 6.45
N VAL A 126 9.98 -6.12 6.13
CA VAL A 126 8.99 -7.12 6.57
C VAL A 126 8.98 -7.24 8.10
N ILE A 127 10.15 -7.31 8.74
CA ILE A 127 10.25 -7.38 10.21
C ILE A 127 9.62 -6.14 10.86
N ILE A 128 9.89 -4.94 10.35
CA ILE A 128 9.30 -3.71 10.89
C ILE A 128 7.78 -3.73 10.73
N HIS A 129 7.29 -4.13 9.55
CA HIS A 129 5.85 -4.22 9.29
C HIS A 129 5.18 -5.18 10.28
N GLN A 130 5.66 -6.42 10.31
CA GLN A 130 5.04 -7.49 11.10
C GLN A 130 5.19 -7.28 12.60
N ALA A 131 6.31 -6.72 13.04
CA ALA A 131 6.47 -6.36 14.45
C ALA A 131 5.50 -5.24 14.86
N CYS A 132 5.31 -4.23 14.00
CA CYS A 132 4.34 -3.17 14.28
C CYS A 132 2.90 -3.72 14.32
N SER A 133 2.51 -4.55 13.35
CA SER A 133 1.18 -5.18 13.33
C SER A 133 0.95 -6.04 14.58
N SER A 134 1.84 -7.01 14.82
CA SER A 134 1.74 -7.92 15.96
C SER A 134 1.69 -7.19 17.31
N LEU A 135 2.45 -6.11 17.48
CA LEU A 135 2.40 -5.30 18.71
C LEU A 135 1.06 -4.58 18.88
N ILE A 136 0.46 -4.11 17.79
CA ILE A 136 -0.87 -3.47 17.83
C ILE A 136 -1.95 -4.52 18.11
N ASP A 137 -1.86 -5.71 17.49
CA ASP A 137 -2.75 -6.84 17.74
C ASP A 137 -2.73 -7.32 19.20
N ILE A 138 -1.53 -7.50 19.77
CA ILE A 138 -1.37 -7.80 21.20
C ILE A 138 -1.93 -6.66 22.06
N GLY A 139 -1.64 -5.41 21.68
CA GLY A 139 -2.13 -4.22 22.38
C GLY A 139 -3.66 -4.14 22.43
N LYS A 140 -4.35 -4.49 21.34
CA LYS A 140 -5.82 -4.46 21.24
C LYS A 140 -6.45 -5.40 22.28
N VAL A 141 -5.89 -6.60 22.44
CA VAL A 141 -6.35 -7.57 23.42
C VAL A 141 -6.05 -7.12 24.85
N TRP A 142 -4.86 -6.56 25.10
CA TRP A 142 -4.47 -6.13 26.45
C TRP A 142 -5.27 -4.93 26.97
N VAL A 143 -5.68 -4.03 26.07
CA VAL A 143 -6.48 -2.85 26.40
C VAL A 143 -7.98 -3.19 26.45
N GLY A 144 -8.39 -4.38 26.01
CA GLY A 144 -9.79 -4.80 25.98
C GLY A 144 -10.59 -4.08 24.88
N VAL A 145 -9.93 -3.73 23.77
CA VAL A 145 -10.58 -3.18 22.57
C VAL A 145 -11.37 -4.28 21.83
N ASP A 146 -10.94 -5.52 21.98
CA ASP A 146 -11.59 -6.68 21.39
C ASP A 146 -12.53 -7.32 22.42
N ASP A 147 -13.73 -7.74 21.98
CA ASP A 147 -14.81 -8.34 22.79
C ASP A 147 -14.48 -9.74 23.34
N PHE A 148 -13.26 -9.94 23.81
CA PHE A 148 -12.82 -11.19 24.41
C PHE A 148 -13.04 -11.25 25.93
N ASP A 149 -14.10 -10.58 26.40
CA ASP A 149 -14.49 -10.63 27.79
C ASP A 149 -14.72 -12.10 28.19
N THR A 150 -13.89 -12.57 29.14
CA THR A 150 -14.07 -13.78 29.96
C THR A 150 -13.43 -15.12 29.54
N ILE A 151 -12.19 -15.15 29.02
CA ILE A 151 -11.39 -16.39 29.03
C ILE A 151 -10.04 -16.20 29.75
N PRO A 152 -9.79 -16.88 30.89
CA PRO A 152 -8.49 -16.82 31.57
C PRO A 152 -7.39 -17.43 30.69
N GLY A 153 -6.26 -16.71 30.55
CA GLY A 153 -5.13 -17.13 29.73
C GLY A 153 -5.16 -16.63 28.28
N LEU A 154 -6.22 -15.93 27.87
CA LEU A 154 -6.36 -15.49 26.47
C LEU A 154 -5.28 -14.46 26.07
N ALA A 155 -5.00 -13.46 26.90
CA ALA A 155 -3.96 -12.47 26.62
C ALA A 155 -2.57 -13.10 26.44
N GLU A 156 -2.26 -14.17 27.19
CA GLU A 156 -1.01 -14.91 27.06
C GLU A 156 -1.01 -15.76 25.77
N SER A 157 -2.14 -16.39 25.44
CA SER A 157 -2.28 -17.14 24.19
C SER A 157 -2.15 -16.26 22.95
N VAL A 158 -2.68 -15.03 22.97
CA VAL A 158 -2.57 -14.09 21.85
C VAL A 158 -1.12 -13.72 21.60
N VAL A 159 -0.32 -13.45 22.64
CA VAL A 159 1.12 -13.18 22.48
C VAL A 159 1.83 -14.36 21.82
N VAL A 160 1.46 -15.60 22.17
CA VAL A 160 2.06 -16.80 21.59
C VAL A 160 1.62 -16.98 20.13
N VAL A 161 0.34 -16.79 19.83
CA VAL A 161 -0.23 -16.93 18.48
C VAL A 161 0.33 -15.85 17.55
N GLU A 162 0.27 -14.58 17.96
CA GLU A 162 0.81 -13.45 17.20
C GLU A 162 2.32 -13.55 17.03
N GLY A 163 3.05 -13.97 18.08
CA GLY A 163 4.49 -14.18 18.00
C GLY A 163 4.87 -15.32 17.06
N PHE A 164 4.05 -16.38 16.99
CA PHE A 164 4.24 -17.47 16.05
C PHE A 164 3.93 -17.04 14.61
N SER A 165 2.82 -16.30 14.40
CA SER A 165 2.49 -15.74 13.08
C SER A 165 3.60 -14.82 12.61
N PHE A 166 4.04 -13.88 13.43
CA PHE A 166 5.15 -12.98 13.13
C PHE A 166 6.38 -13.73 12.62
N LEU A 167 6.79 -14.81 13.31
CA LEU A 167 7.95 -15.58 12.92
C LEU A 167 7.71 -16.35 11.61
N ASN A 168 6.53 -16.95 11.45
CA ASN A 168 6.13 -17.64 10.23
C ASN A 168 6.14 -16.70 9.02
N ASP A 169 5.54 -15.52 9.15
CA ASP A 169 5.42 -14.54 8.08
C ASP A 169 6.79 -13.99 7.68
N VAL A 170 7.65 -13.68 8.63
CA VAL A 170 9.03 -13.23 8.35
C VAL A 170 9.86 -14.33 7.67
N LEU A 171 9.74 -15.58 8.11
CA LEU A 171 10.57 -16.69 7.59
C LEU A 171 10.07 -17.25 6.26
N PHE A 172 8.76 -17.36 6.07
CA PHE A 172 8.19 -17.91 4.83
C PHE A 172 7.90 -16.80 3.83
N SER A 173 6.91 -15.94 4.12
CA SER A 173 6.49 -14.87 3.23
C SER A 173 7.60 -13.84 3.00
N GLY A 174 8.32 -13.48 4.07
CA GLY A 174 9.44 -12.54 4.03
C GLY A 174 10.62 -13.06 3.22
N ILE A 175 10.93 -14.36 3.24
CA ILE A 175 12.01 -14.90 2.41
C ILE A 175 11.55 -15.07 0.96
N LEU A 176 10.42 -15.74 0.75
CA LEU A 176 9.98 -16.18 -0.57
C LEU A 176 9.39 -15.04 -1.41
N PHE A 177 8.60 -14.16 -0.79
CA PHE A 177 7.85 -13.09 -1.46
C PHE A 177 8.35 -11.68 -1.16
N ALA A 178 9.34 -11.52 -0.27
CA ALA A 178 10.04 -10.24 -0.09
C ALA A 178 11.51 -10.34 -0.50
N LEU A 179 12.35 -11.12 0.19
CA LEU A 179 13.81 -11.11 0.01
C LEU A 179 14.22 -11.60 -1.37
N LEU A 180 13.82 -12.81 -1.78
CA LEU A 180 14.31 -13.43 -3.01
C LEU A 180 13.94 -12.61 -4.25
N PRO A 181 12.67 -12.19 -4.45
CA PRO A 181 12.30 -11.45 -5.65
C PRO A 181 12.87 -10.03 -5.61
N THR A 182 12.94 -9.36 -4.45
CA THR A 182 13.51 -8.01 -4.33
C THR A 182 15.01 -7.99 -4.63
N ALA A 183 15.77 -8.93 -4.05
CA ALA A 183 17.21 -9.04 -4.28
C ALA A 183 17.56 -9.35 -5.75
N TYR A 184 16.63 -9.98 -6.47
CA TYR A 184 16.74 -10.26 -7.90
C TYR A 184 16.29 -9.08 -8.79
N LEU A 185 15.13 -8.48 -8.49
CA LEU A 185 14.50 -7.46 -9.33
C LEU A 185 15.18 -6.10 -9.22
N VAL A 186 15.52 -5.64 -8.01
CA VAL A 186 16.04 -4.29 -7.79
C VAL A 186 17.29 -4.01 -8.62
N PRO A 187 18.36 -4.86 -8.60
CA PRO A 187 19.54 -4.61 -9.43
C PRO A 187 19.26 -4.72 -10.93
N ARG A 188 18.24 -5.48 -11.33
CA ARG A 188 17.92 -5.77 -12.74
C ARG A 188 17.05 -4.70 -13.38
N LEU A 189 16.23 -4.02 -12.58
CA LEU A 189 15.35 -2.93 -12.99
C LEU A 189 16.01 -1.56 -12.81
N TYR A 190 17.02 -1.46 -11.95
CA TYR A 190 17.81 -0.24 -11.79
C TYR A 190 18.34 0.29 -13.12
N GLY A 191 18.06 1.56 -13.38
CA GLY A 191 18.46 2.24 -14.62
C GLY A 191 17.55 1.97 -15.82
N LYS A 192 16.53 1.12 -15.70
CA LYS A 192 15.59 0.78 -16.79
C LYS A 192 14.23 1.42 -16.59
N ILE A 193 13.71 1.43 -15.37
CA ILE A 193 12.35 1.92 -15.09
C ILE A 193 12.33 3.42 -14.77
N GLU A 194 13.40 3.96 -14.20
CA GLU A 194 13.49 5.38 -13.86
C GLU A 194 13.47 6.29 -15.08
N PRO A 195 14.21 5.99 -16.18
CA PRO A 195 14.16 6.80 -17.39
C PRO A 195 12.79 6.82 -18.06
N LEU A 196 12.00 5.74 -17.92
CA LEU A 196 10.64 5.66 -18.48
C LEU A 196 9.68 6.66 -17.81
N LEU A 197 9.94 7.04 -16.55
CA LEU A 197 9.20 8.07 -15.83
C LEU A 197 9.83 9.47 -15.98
N GLY A 198 10.83 9.61 -16.86
CA GLY A 198 11.59 10.85 -17.04
C GLY A 198 12.46 11.20 -15.82
N ILE A 199 12.83 10.20 -15.00
CA ILE A 199 13.60 10.36 -13.77
C ILE A 199 15.03 9.82 -14.00
N ARG A 200 16.03 10.48 -13.41
CA ARG A 200 17.39 9.93 -13.40
C ARG A 200 17.47 8.74 -12.44
N PRO A 201 18.18 7.65 -12.83
CA PRO A 201 18.39 6.50 -11.96
C PRO A 201 18.98 6.91 -10.61
N ARG A 202 18.58 6.22 -9.56
CA ARG A 202 18.92 6.55 -8.18
C ARG A 202 20.42 6.32 -7.89
N GLY A 203 21.21 7.38 -7.93
CA GLY A 203 22.64 7.32 -7.59
C GLY A 203 22.91 7.10 -6.09
N LYS A 204 24.18 6.85 -5.73
CA LYS A 204 24.66 6.63 -4.34
C LYS A 204 24.33 7.78 -3.37
N ALA A 205 24.13 8.99 -3.89
CA ALA A 205 23.59 10.14 -3.18
C ALA A 205 22.08 10.26 -3.49
N ALA A 206 21.26 9.39 -2.92
CA ALA A 206 19.83 9.34 -3.27
C ALA A 206 18.97 10.37 -2.51
N TYR A 207 17.80 10.64 -3.11
CA TYR A 207 16.69 11.54 -2.73
C TYR A 207 16.45 11.76 -1.22
N GLU A 208 16.61 10.72 -0.40
CA GLU A 208 16.53 10.74 1.07
C GLU A 208 17.47 9.68 1.69
N ALA A 209 18.61 9.39 1.06
CA ALA A 209 19.53 8.37 1.56
C ALA A 209 20.05 8.72 2.96
N GLY A 210 19.68 7.91 3.94
CA GLY A 210 20.10 8.08 5.33
C GLY A 210 19.69 6.86 6.13
N GLY A 211 20.53 6.43 7.07
CA GLY A 211 20.17 5.32 7.95
C GLY A 211 18.96 5.66 8.83
N VAL A 212 18.56 4.70 9.66
CA VAL A 212 17.53 4.92 10.67
C VAL A 212 18.00 6.04 11.61
N SER A 213 17.30 7.17 11.61
CA SER A 213 17.60 8.31 12.50
C SER A 213 16.60 8.35 13.66
N ALA A 214 16.97 9.01 14.76
CA ALA A 214 16.08 9.19 15.91
C ALA A 214 14.72 9.81 15.52
N LYS A 215 14.70 10.66 14.48
CA LYS A 215 13.46 11.23 13.94
C LYS A 215 12.56 10.16 13.32
N ILE A 216 13.13 9.23 12.56
CA ILE A 216 12.37 8.13 11.94
C ILE A 216 11.79 7.23 13.02
N VAL A 217 12.57 6.92 14.06
CA VAL A 217 12.10 6.12 15.21
C VAL A 217 10.95 6.83 15.91
N ALA A 218 11.09 8.13 16.21
CA ALA A 218 10.03 8.93 16.82
C ALA A 218 8.77 8.99 15.94
N THR A 219 8.92 9.13 14.62
CA THR A 219 7.80 9.06 13.67
C THR A 219 7.16 7.67 13.68
N GLY A 220 7.93 6.59 13.73
CA GLY A 220 7.40 5.23 13.82
C GLY A 220 6.58 5.00 15.08
N ILE A 221 7.08 5.46 16.24
CA ILE A 221 6.34 5.39 17.50
C ILE A 221 5.04 6.19 17.42
N LEU A 222 5.10 7.42 16.90
CA LEU A 222 3.91 8.26 16.72
C LEU A 222 2.89 7.56 15.81
N LEU A 223 3.32 6.99 14.68
CA LEU A 223 2.46 6.28 13.76
C LEU A 223 1.86 5.03 14.41
N ALA A 224 2.62 4.26 15.16
CA ALA A 224 2.09 3.10 15.89
C ALA A 224 1.01 3.49 16.90
N VAL A 225 1.18 4.61 17.62
CA VAL A 225 0.14 5.14 18.53
C VAL A 225 -1.11 5.57 17.77
N VAL A 226 -0.94 6.23 16.62
CA VAL A 226 -2.08 6.63 15.77
C VAL A 226 -2.79 5.41 15.18
N SER A 227 -2.04 4.42 14.70
CA SER A 227 -2.56 3.14 14.19
C SER A 227 -3.36 2.40 15.25
N PHE A 228 -2.79 2.25 16.45
CA PHE A 228 -3.50 1.65 17.59
C PHE A 228 -4.78 2.43 17.93
N GLY A 229 -4.70 3.76 17.99
CA GLY A 229 -5.86 4.61 18.25
C GLY A 229 -6.95 4.49 17.18
N ALA A 230 -6.57 4.37 15.90
CA ALA A 230 -7.51 4.17 14.81
C ALA A 230 -8.20 2.80 14.86
N ALA A 231 -7.44 1.75 15.16
CA ALA A 231 -7.96 0.40 15.33
C ALA A 231 -8.87 0.27 16.57
N ALA A 232 -8.51 0.94 17.67
CA ALA A 232 -9.35 1.01 18.86
C ALA A 232 -10.65 1.76 18.58
N LEU A 233 -10.56 2.86 17.84
CA LEU A 233 -11.71 3.66 17.48
C LEU A 233 -12.65 2.93 16.52
N SER A 234 -12.13 2.12 15.60
CA SER A 234 -12.97 1.35 14.66
C SER A 234 -13.81 0.27 15.33
N LYS A 235 -13.42 -0.20 16.52
CA LYS A 235 -14.20 -1.16 17.32
C LYS A 235 -15.09 -0.50 18.37
N THR A 236 -14.86 0.78 18.64
CA THR A 236 -15.74 1.55 19.50
C THR A 236 -16.97 1.97 18.68
N ASP A 237 -18.17 2.02 19.28
CA ASP A 237 -19.41 2.55 18.66
C ASP A 237 -19.33 4.02 18.18
N TRP A 238 -18.14 4.64 18.24
CA TRP A 238 -17.85 5.94 17.65
C TRP A 238 -17.62 5.82 16.13
N ASN A 239 -18.65 5.40 15.41
CA ASN A 239 -18.76 5.60 13.97
C ASN A 239 -18.91 7.10 13.67
N PHE A 240 -17.80 7.84 13.56
CA PHE A 240 -17.81 9.27 13.21
C PHE A 240 -18.32 9.54 11.78
N ALA A 241 -18.42 8.51 10.94
CA ALA A 241 -18.90 8.61 9.57
C ALA A 241 -19.51 7.28 9.10
N GLU A 242 -20.52 6.79 9.81
CA GLU A 242 -21.51 5.95 9.14
C GLU A 242 -22.37 6.92 8.32
N TRP A 243 -22.01 7.09 7.04
CA TRP A 243 -22.91 7.74 6.10
C TRP A 243 -24.05 6.76 5.85
N ASP A 244 -25.00 6.74 6.78
CA ASP A 244 -26.34 6.33 6.43
C ASP A 244 -27.02 7.55 5.81
N SER A 245 -27.28 7.46 4.52
CA SER A 245 -28.05 8.45 3.79
C SER A 245 -29.48 8.65 4.36
N GLY A 246 -29.93 7.77 5.27
CA GLY A 246 -31.29 7.68 5.79
C GLY A 246 -32.30 7.37 4.67
N PHE A 247 -31.80 6.97 3.49
CA PHE A 247 -32.60 6.74 2.29
C PHE A 247 -33.24 5.36 2.34
N GLU A 248 -32.52 4.37 2.86
CA GLU A 248 -33.03 3.03 3.13
C GLU A 248 -34.07 3.06 4.24
N ASP A 249 -33.85 3.82 5.31
CA ASP A 249 -34.84 4.04 6.38
C ASP A 249 -36.11 4.75 5.90
N ARG A 250 -36.01 5.70 4.96
CA ARG A 250 -37.15 6.48 4.47
C ARG A 250 -37.95 5.80 3.35
N PHE A 251 -37.28 5.02 2.50
CA PHE A 251 -37.89 4.43 1.31
C PHE A 251 -37.86 2.90 1.29
N GLY A 252 -37.26 2.26 2.29
CA GLY A 252 -37.10 0.80 2.40
C GLY A 252 -36.48 0.23 1.13
N THR A 253 -37.06 -0.87 0.65
CA THR A 253 -36.69 -1.50 -0.64
C THR A 253 -36.82 -0.54 -1.84
N GLY A 254 -37.57 0.56 -1.73
CA GLY A 254 -37.68 1.60 -2.75
C GLY A 254 -36.38 2.39 -2.98
N ALA A 255 -35.51 2.48 -1.97
CA ALA A 255 -34.20 3.13 -2.10
C ALA A 255 -33.32 2.44 -3.16
N ILE A 256 -33.40 1.11 -3.23
CA ILE A 256 -32.68 0.28 -4.21
C ILE A 256 -33.16 0.59 -5.63
N TRP A 257 -34.47 0.77 -5.84
CA TRP A 257 -35.01 1.11 -7.15
C TRP A 257 -34.65 2.52 -7.58
N ILE A 258 -34.57 3.47 -6.65
CA ILE A 258 -34.17 4.85 -6.91
C ILE A 258 -32.70 4.92 -7.30
N SER A 259 -31.82 4.18 -6.61
CA SER A 259 -30.39 4.15 -6.92
C SER A 259 -30.12 3.46 -8.28
N ILE A 260 -30.83 2.36 -8.58
CA ILE A 260 -30.80 1.70 -9.89
C ILE A 260 -31.28 2.66 -10.99
N ALA A 261 -32.38 3.39 -10.77
CA ALA A 261 -32.91 4.34 -11.74
C ALA A 261 -31.93 5.52 -12.00
N ALA A 262 -31.31 6.04 -10.94
CA ALA A 262 -30.30 7.09 -11.06
C ALA A 262 -29.06 6.60 -11.83
N ALA A 263 -28.56 5.40 -11.53
CA ALA A 263 -27.45 4.78 -12.25
C ALA A 263 -27.80 4.54 -13.73
N ALA A 264 -29.01 4.06 -14.03
CA ALA A 264 -29.48 3.86 -15.39
C ALA A 264 -29.58 5.18 -16.17
N LEU A 265 -30.06 6.26 -15.54
CA LEU A 265 -30.10 7.59 -16.13
C LEU A 265 -28.69 8.08 -16.51
N VAL A 266 -27.74 7.96 -15.58
CA VAL A 266 -26.34 8.36 -15.82
C VAL A 266 -25.75 7.54 -16.96
N ALA A 267 -25.97 6.22 -16.98
CA ALA A 267 -25.51 5.36 -18.06
C ALA A 267 -26.10 5.76 -19.43
N LEU A 268 -27.40 6.10 -19.49
CA LEU A 268 -28.05 6.57 -20.71
C LEU A 268 -27.48 7.92 -21.19
N VAL A 269 -27.21 8.85 -20.27
CA VAL A 269 -26.58 10.15 -20.60
C VAL A 269 -25.17 9.93 -21.17
N VAL A 270 -24.37 9.07 -20.54
CA VAL A 270 -23.03 8.75 -21.01
C VAL A 270 -23.06 8.07 -22.39
N LEU A 271 -23.96 7.10 -22.60
CA LEU A 271 -24.14 6.44 -23.89
C LEU A 271 -24.61 7.40 -24.98
N ALA A 272 -25.54 8.30 -24.65
CA ALA A 272 -26.00 9.34 -25.57
C ALA A 272 -24.86 10.29 -25.94
N PHE A 273 -24.04 10.70 -24.96
CA PHE A 273 -22.86 11.54 -25.19
C PHE A 273 -21.84 10.85 -26.12
N PHE A 274 -21.52 9.57 -25.88
CA PHE A 274 -20.63 8.79 -26.76
C PHE A 274 -21.20 8.66 -28.18
N ARG A 275 -22.51 8.44 -28.31
CA ARG A 275 -23.18 8.32 -29.61
C ARG A 275 -23.21 9.65 -30.37
N MET A 276 -23.45 10.77 -29.68
CA MET A 276 -23.37 12.11 -30.25
C MET A 276 -21.96 12.46 -30.73
N ARG A 277 -20.93 12.03 -29.99
CA ARG A 277 -19.53 12.27 -30.36
C ARG A 277 -19.08 11.42 -31.54
N LYS A 278 -19.58 10.18 -31.67
CA LYS A 278 -19.36 9.32 -32.85
C LYS A 278 -20.00 9.87 -34.14
N ASN A 279 -21.14 10.55 -34.03
CA ASN A 279 -21.83 11.16 -35.18
C ASN A 279 -21.23 12.52 -35.60
N ARG A 280 -20.38 13.13 -34.78
CA ARG A 280 -19.51 14.24 -35.20
C ARG A 280 -18.19 13.66 -35.70
N GLY A 281 -18.18 13.20 -36.96
CA GLY A 281 -16.95 12.80 -37.64
C GLY A 281 -15.90 13.92 -37.64
N PRO A 282 -14.61 13.60 -37.85
CA PRO A 282 -13.54 14.60 -37.84
C PRO A 282 -13.85 15.66 -38.89
N GLN A 283 -13.95 16.93 -38.48
CA GLN A 283 -13.84 18.03 -39.42
C GLN A 283 -12.46 17.93 -40.06
N ALA A 284 -12.43 17.75 -41.38
CA ALA A 284 -11.21 17.76 -42.17
C ALA A 284 -10.51 19.11 -41.99
N GLU A 285 -9.41 19.14 -41.26
CA GLU A 285 -8.47 20.25 -41.28
C GLU A 285 -7.77 20.26 -42.65
N ALA A 286 -7.87 21.40 -43.34
CA ALA A 286 -7.19 21.67 -44.60
C ALA A 286 -5.65 21.68 -44.39
N PRO A 287 -4.85 21.25 -45.38
CA PRO A 287 -3.40 21.19 -45.24
C PRO A 287 -2.79 22.59 -45.27
N GLY A 288 -2.37 23.09 -44.11
CA GLY A 288 -1.65 24.35 -43.95
C GLY A 288 -0.31 24.15 -43.22
N GLU A 289 0.77 24.28 -43.99
CA GLU A 289 2.16 24.65 -43.66
C GLU A 289 2.76 24.33 -42.27
N SER A 290 3.82 23.52 -42.29
CA SER A 290 4.75 23.26 -41.18
C SER A 290 5.63 24.48 -40.89
N PRO A 291 5.75 24.95 -39.63
CA PRO A 291 6.62 26.08 -39.27
C PRO A 291 8.07 25.66 -38.93
N TYR A 292 8.63 24.66 -39.62
CA TYR A 292 10.05 24.30 -39.49
C TYR A 292 10.83 24.51 -40.79
N VAL A 293 10.77 25.74 -41.30
CA VAL A 293 11.86 26.44 -42.02
C VAL A 293 11.98 27.83 -41.42
#